data_AF-A0A2D6AN16-F1
#
_entry.id   AF-A0A2D6AN16-F1
#
_cell.length_a   1.000
_cell.length_b   1.000
_cell.length_c   1.000
_cell.angle_alpha   90.00
_cell.angle_beta   90.00
_cell.angle_gamma   90.00
#
_symmetry.space_group_name_H-M   'P 1'
#
loop_
_entity.id
_entity.type
_entity.pdbx_description
1 polymer ?
#
loop_
_entity_poly.entity_id
_entity_poly.type
_entity_poly.pdbx_seq_one_letter_code
_entity_poly.pdbx_strand_id
1 'polypeptide(L)' 'MQNDVEQLTADNTRFRQALERIANPVKYMQAEAEREGNELNGAMAFQLSNDPEYLKRIAELALAN' A
#
# COMPACT_ATOMS: atom_id res chain seq x y z
N MET A 1 -22.40 6.85 17.50
CA MET A 1 -23.08 6.05 16.46
C MET A 1 -22.72 6.49 15.05
N GLN A 2 -23.13 7.67 14.56
CA GLN A 2 -22.76 8.15 13.22
C GLN A 2 -21.23 8.24 13.02
N ASN A 3 -20.53 8.79 14.03
CA ASN A 3 -19.08 9.00 14.03
C ASN A 3 -18.28 7.68 14.07
N ASP A 4 -18.77 6.67 14.79
CA ASP A 4 -18.09 5.37 14.90
C ASP A 4 -18.19 4.58 13.58
N VAL A 5 -19.33 4.66 12.90
CA VAL A 5 -19.52 4.01 11.59
C VAL A 5 -18.64 4.66 10.54
N GLU A 6 -18.52 5.99 10.55
CA GLU A 6 -17.62 6.73 9.65
C GLU A 6 -16.16 6.35 9.89
N GLN A 7 -15.71 6.32 11.14
CA GLN A 7 -14.35 5.92 11.49
C GLN A 7 -14.06 4.46 11.10
N LEU A 8 -14.96 3.53 11.43
CA LEU A 8 -14.79 2.10 11.08
C LEU A 8 -14.77 1.89 9.56
N THR A 9 -15.53 2.68 8.81
CA THR A 9 -15.51 2.65 7.35
C THR A 9 -14.17 3.15 6.82
N ALA A 10 -13.67 4.27 7.34
CA ALA A 10 -12.36 4.82 6.98
C ALA A 10 -11.23 3.83 7.28
N ASP A 11 -11.24 3.22 8.46
CA ASP A 11 -10.28 2.19 8.85
C ASP A 11 -10.34 0.97 7.91
N ASN A 12 -11.55 0.49 7.60
CA ASN A 12 -11.73 -0.63 6.68
C ASN A 12 -11.17 -0.32 5.29
N THR A 13 -11.46 0.87 4.77
CA THR A 13 -10.92 1.34 3.49
C THR A 13 -9.39 1.37 3.51
N ARG A 14 -8.78 1.93 4.57
CA ARG A 14 -7.33 1.98 4.73
C ARG A 14 -6.70 0.59 4.75
N PHE A 15 -7.26 -0.33 5.53
CA PHE A 15 -6.76 -1.70 5.61
C PHE A 15 -6.88 -2.45 4.28
N ARG A 16 -7.99 -2.26 3.55
CA ARG A 16 -8.16 -2.86 2.22
C ARG A 16 -7.14 -2.36 1.22
N GLN A 17 -6.89 -1.06 1.19
CA GLN A 17 -5.86 -0.48 0.31
C GLN A 17 -4.46 -1.01 0.63
N ALA A 18 -4.14 -1.19 1.92
CA ALA A 18 -2.87 -1.77 2.34
C ALA A 18 -2.74 -3.24 1.92
N LEU A 19 -3.80 -4.03 2.07
CA LEU A 19 -3.83 -5.42 1.63
C LEU A 19 -3.69 -5.54 0.11
N GLU A 20 -4.36 -4.68 -0.66
CA GLU A 20 -4.21 -4.63 -2.12
C GLU A 20 -2.77 -4.30 -2.53
N ARG A 21 -2.13 -3.35 -1.81
CA ARG A 21 -0.71 -3.01 -1.98
C ARG A 21 0.23 -4.18 -1.69
N ILE A 22 -0.02 -4.91 -0.61
CA ILE A 22 0.79 -6.09 -0.24
C ILE A 22 0.59 -7.23 -1.23
N ALA A 23 -0.64 -7.43 -1.73
CA ALA A 23 -0.94 -8.47 -2.71
C ALA A 23 -0.39 -8.16 -4.11
N ASN A 24 -0.28 -6.87 -4.47
CA ASN A 24 0.14 -6.43 -5.80
C ASN A 24 1.18 -5.29 -5.76
N PRO A 25 2.33 -5.48 -5.09
CA PRO A 25 3.29 -4.40 -4.80
C PRO A 25 3.82 -3.73 -6.08
N VAL A 26 4.12 -4.50 -7.13
CA VAL A 26 4.63 -3.97 -8.40
C VAL A 26 3.61 -3.04 -9.06
N LYS A 27 2.32 -3.40 -9.04
CA LYS A 27 1.26 -2.55 -9.62
C LYS A 27 1.18 -1.19 -8.93
N TYR A 28 1.35 -1.17 -7.61
CA TYR A 28 1.34 0.08 -6.85
C TYR A 28 2.62 0.89 -7.05
N MET A 29 3.79 0.25 -7.08
CA MET A 29 5.04 0.93 -7.41
C MET A 29 4.97 1.58 -8.80
N GLN A 30 4.38 0.89 -9.77
CA GLN A 30 4.16 1.41 -11.12
C GLN A 30 3.25 2.65 -11.09
N ALA A 31 2.11 2.56 -10.42
CA ALA A 31 1.18 3.69 -10.30
C ALA A 31 1.80 4.89 -9.59
N GLU A 32 2.61 4.68 -8.55
CA GLU A 32 3.31 5.77 -7.85
C GLU A 32 4.40 6.40 -8.73
N ALA A 33 5.18 5.59 -9.45
CA ALA A 33 6.19 6.09 -10.39
C ALA A 33 5.54 6.94 -11.50
N GLU A 34 4.45 6.45 -12.10
CA GLU A 34 3.69 7.18 -13.13
C GLU A 34 3.14 8.51 -12.61
N ARG A 35 2.60 8.52 -11.38
CA ARG A 35 2.09 9.74 -10.73
C ARG A 35 3.18 10.78 -10.53
N GLU A 36 4.41 10.34 -10.31
CA GLU A 36 5.59 11.21 -10.15
C GLU A 36 6.29 11.56 -11.48
N GLY A 37 5.77 11.06 -12.61
CA GLY A 37 6.39 11.25 -13.93
C GLY A 37 7.68 10.44 -14.13
N ASN A 38 7.89 9.41 -13.31
CA ASN A 38 9.03 8.51 -13.35
C ASN A 38 8.66 7.17 -13.99
N GLU A 39 9.65 6.45 -14.50
CA GLU A 39 9.50 5.04 -14.92
C GLU A 39 9.94 4.10 -13.81
N LEU A 40 9.19 3.01 -13.63
CA LEU A 40 9.54 1.99 -12.64
C LEU A 40 10.74 1.16 -13.14
N ASN A 41 11.80 1.09 -12.32
CA ASN A 41 12.87 0.13 -12.57
C ASN A 41 12.39 -1.30 -12.22
N GLY A 42 12.23 -2.15 -13.24
CA GLY A 42 11.71 -3.50 -13.06
C GLY A 42 12.54 -4.40 -12.13
N ALA A 43 13.86 -4.27 -12.12
CA ALA A 43 14.72 -5.07 -11.24
C ALA A 43 14.55 -4.67 -9.77
N MET A 44 14.49 -3.37 -9.49
CA MET A 44 14.22 -2.84 -8.16
C MET A 44 12.80 -3.20 -7.69
N ALA A 45 11.80 -3.11 -8.59
CA ALA A 45 10.43 -3.49 -8.29
C ALA A 45 10.30 -4.96 -7.91
N PHE A 46 10.99 -5.84 -8.63
CA PHE A 46 11.02 -7.27 -8.32
C PHE A 46 11.66 -7.52 -6.95
N GLN A 47 12.78 -6.87 -6.64
CA GLN A 47 13.43 -7.00 -5.32
C GLN A 47 12.52 -6.55 -4.18
N LEU A 48 11.95 -5.34 -4.28
CA LEU A 48 11.07 -4.79 -3.25
C LEU A 48 9.76 -5.56 -3.10
N SER A 49 9.21 -6.09 -4.20
CA SER A 49 7.99 -6.91 -4.15
C SER A 49 8.13 -8.20 -3.36
N ASN A 50 9.36 -8.69 -3.21
CA ASN A 50 9.69 -9.88 -2.45
C ASN A 50 10.37 -9.55 -1.10
N ASP A 51 10.57 -8.28 -0.77
CA ASP A 51 11.20 -7.85 0.47
C ASP A 51 10.16 -7.85 1.62
N PRO A 52 10.29 -8.74 2.62
CA PRO A 52 9.37 -8.81 3.74
C PRO A 52 9.30 -7.52 4.54
N GLU A 53 10.41 -6.77 4.68
CA GLU A 53 10.44 -5.52 5.43
C GLU A 53 9.75 -4.38 4.67
N TYR A 54 9.82 -4.39 3.34
CA TYR A 54 9.02 -3.49 2.52
C TYR A 54 7.51 -3.75 2.70
N LEU A 55 7.07 -5.01 2.58
CA LEU A 55 5.66 -5.38 2.72
C LEU A 55 5.14 -5.13 4.15
N LYS A 56 5.96 -5.42 5.16
CA LYS A 56 5.64 -5.16 6.56
C LYS A 56 5.43 -3.67 6.83
N ARG A 57 6.27 -2.79 6.29
CA ARG A 57 6.09 -1.34 6.42
C ARG A 57 4.75 -0.85 5.86
N ILE A 58 4.25 -1.44 4.77
CA ILE A 58 2.91 -1.13 4.25
C ILE A 58 1.83 -1.47 5.27
N ALA A 59 1.93 -2.63 5.93
CA ALA A 59 1.00 -3.02 6.98
C ALA A 59 1.09 -2.10 8.21
N GLU A 60 2.30 -1.77 8.66
CA GLU A 60 2.52 -0.87 9.82
C GLU A 60 1.92 0.52 9.58
N LEU A 61 2.12 1.10 8.40
CA LEU A 61 1.52 2.39 8.03
C LEU A 61 -0.01 2.34 8.04
N ALA A 62 -0.59 1.20 7.69
CA ALA A 62 -2.03 1.03 7.73
C ALA A 62 -2.57 0.82 9.15
N LEU A 63 -1.77 0.28 10.06
CA LEU A 63 -2.14 0.06 11.46
C LEU A 63 -1.91 1.29 12.35
N ALA A 64 -1.05 2.23 11.93
CA ALA A 64 -0.83 3.49 12.62
C ALA A 64 -2.10 4.36 12.53
N ASN A 65 -2.77 4.52 13.68
CA ASN A 65 -3.92 5.41 13.91
C ASN A 65 -3.48 6.61 14.73
#